data_AF-A0A3P1XQ23-F1
#
_entry.id   AF-A0A3P1XQ23-F1
#
_cell.length_a   1.000
_cell.length_b   1.000
_cell.length_c   1.000
_cell.angle_alpha   90.00
_cell.angle_beta   90.00
_cell.angle_gamma   90.00
#
_symmetry.space_group_name_H-M   'P 1'
#
loop_
_entity.id
_entity.type
_entity.pdbx_description
1 polymer ?
#
loop_
_entity_poly.entity_id
_entity_poly.type
_entity_poly.pdbx_seq_one_letter_code
_entity_poly.pdbx_strand_id
1 'polypeptide(L)'
;MKKFLTMIPDWFILPLFMIGGVIAGLGGYAIYMSRVHAYLSDDPAACINCHIMTPYYQTWDHSSHGRRATCNDCHVPHDNVFKQYAFKAKDGLLHASVFTLRAEPLAIRPREESYEVIMNNCIRCHTQLNTEFVKTGMISYTEAKEGKGLTCWDCHTDIPHTKVSSLAASPHAIVPLPKSPVPEWLKEMMGRKRQ
;
A
#
# COMPACT_ATOMS: atom_id res chain seq x y z
N MET A 1 2.69 -38.69 -8.28
CA MET A 1 3.72 -38.13 -9.20
C MET A 1 4.01 -39.03 -10.39
N LYS A 2 4.41 -40.30 -10.23
CA LYS A 2 4.74 -41.20 -11.37
C LYS A 2 3.62 -41.40 -12.42
N LYS A 3 2.34 -41.49 -12.01
CA LYS A 3 1.20 -41.63 -12.94
C LYS A 3 0.87 -40.40 -13.79
N PHE A 4 1.33 -39.21 -13.41
CA PHE A 4 1.04 -37.96 -14.13
C PHE A 4 2.07 -37.72 -15.26
N LEU A 5 3.33 -38.11 -15.01
CA LEU A 5 4.41 -38.03 -16.01
C LEU A 5 4.28 -39.07 -17.12
N THR A 6 3.61 -40.21 -16.88
CA THR A 6 3.38 -41.24 -17.92
C THR A 6 2.27 -40.90 -18.92
N MET A 7 1.51 -39.83 -18.68
CA MET A 7 0.45 -39.35 -19.57
C MET A 7 0.95 -38.29 -20.56
N ILE A 8 2.14 -37.73 -20.31
CA ILE A 8 2.77 -36.68 -21.10
C ILE A 8 3.85 -37.35 -21.95
N PRO A 9 3.80 -37.24 -23.30
CA PRO A 9 4.85 -37.78 -24.15
C PRO A 9 6.24 -37.24 -23.73
N ASP A 10 7.27 -38.10 -23.74
CA ASP A 10 8.58 -37.78 -23.16
C ASP A 10 9.23 -36.49 -23.71
N TRP A 11 8.92 -36.12 -24.96
CA TRP A 11 9.37 -34.88 -25.60
C TRP A 11 8.76 -33.59 -25.02
N PHE A 12 7.65 -33.67 -24.29
CA PHE A 12 7.03 -32.53 -23.57
C PHE A 12 7.53 -32.39 -22.13
N ILE A 13 8.18 -33.41 -21.57
CA ILE A 13 8.67 -33.38 -20.18
C ILE A 13 9.75 -32.32 -20.00
N LEU A 14 10.73 -32.26 -20.91
CA LEU A 14 11.83 -31.29 -20.84
C LEU A 14 11.35 -29.83 -21.01
N PRO A 15 10.52 -29.47 -22.01
CA PRO A 15 9.90 -28.14 -22.10
C PRO A 15 9.10 -27.76 -20.85
N LEU A 16 8.35 -28.70 -20.26
CA LEU A 16 7.56 -28.45 -19.05
C LEU A 16 8.45 -28.06 -17.87
N PHE A 17 9.55 -28.78 -17.64
CA PHE A 17 10.50 -28.44 -16.57
C PHE A 17 11.23 -27.13 -16.83
N MET A 18 11.59 -26.83 -18.09
CA MET A 18 12.22 -25.55 -18.46
C MET A 18 11.28 -24.37 -18.20
N ILE A 19 10.03 -24.45 -18.67
CA ILE A 19 9.01 -23.42 -18.45
C ILE A 19 8.72 -23.27 -16.96
N GLY A 20 8.55 -24.38 -16.24
CA GLY A 20 8.35 -24.38 -14.79
C GLY A 20 9.49 -23.73 -14.02
N GLY A 21 10.74 -24.02 -14.40
CA GLY A 21 11.94 -23.41 -13.83
C GLY A 21 12.01 -21.91 -14.08
N VAL A 22 11.69 -21.45 -15.29
CA VAL A 22 11.62 -20.02 -15.62
C VAL A 22 10.54 -19.32 -14.81
N ILE A 23 9.32 -19.88 -14.73
CA ILE A 23 8.22 -19.31 -13.95
C ILE A 23 8.59 -19.24 -12.47
N ALA A 24 9.15 -20.31 -11.90
CA ALA A 24 9.57 -20.35 -10.51
C ALA A 24 10.70 -19.34 -10.23
N GLY A 25 11.69 -19.23 -11.12
CA GLY A 25 12.80 -18.29 -11.00
C GLY A 25 12.33 -16.83 -11.07
N LEU A 26 11.52 -16.48 -12.07
CA LEU A 26 10.95 -15.14 -12.21
C LEU A 26 9.99 -14.81 -11.06
N GLY A 27 9.17 -15.76 -10.63
CA GLY A 27 8.27 -15.59 -9.49
C GLY A 27 9.04 -15.34 -8.19
N GLY A 28 10.06 -16.14 -7.92
CA GLY A 28 10.93 -15.94 -6.75
C GLY A 28 11.64 -14.59 -6.78
N TYR A 29 12.17 -14.19 -7.94
CA TYR A 29 12.78 -12.88 -8.13
C TYR A 29 11.78 -11.73 -7.90
N ALA A 30 10.56 -11.85 -8.43
CA ALA A 30 9.52 -10.84 -8.25
C ALA A 30 9.14 -10.69 -6.76
N ILE A 31 8.97 -11.79 -6.02
CA ILE A 31 8.68 -11.77 -4.58
C ILE A 31 9.82 -11.12 -3.79
N TYR A 32 11.07 -11.44 -4.15
CA TYR A 32 12.26 -10.85 -3.53
C TYR A 32 12.33 -9.34 -3.74
N MET A 33 12.19 -8.90 -5.00
CA MET A 33 12.31 -7.48 -5.35
C MET A 33 11.15 -6.64 -4.83
N SER A 34 9.93 -7.18 -4.81
CA SER A 34 8.73 -6.48 -4.34
C SER A 34 8.59 -6.42 -2.82
N ARG A 35 9.39 -7.18 -2.05
CA ARG A 35 9.32 -7.22 -0.57
C ARG A 35 7.93 -7.53 -0.04
N VAL A 36 7.24 -8.50 -0.65
CA VAL A 36 5.86 -8.89 -0.27
C VAL A 36 5.67 -9.06 1.24
N HIS A 37 6.68 -9.60 1.94
CA HIS A 37 6.65 -9.79 3.39
C HIS A 37 6.45 -8.49 4.19
N ALA A 38 6.92 -7.34 3.71
CA ALA A 38 6.78 -6.06 4.41
C ALA A 38 5.31 -5.63 4.51
N TYR A 39 4.49 -5.97 3.50
CA TYR A 39 3.06 -5.65 3.46
C TYR A 39 2.20 -6.49 4.42
N LEU A 40 2.77 -7.54 5.01
CA LEU A 40 2.11 -8.32 6.06
C LEU A 40 2.11 -7.59 7.41
N SER A 41 2.96 -6.59 7.56
CA SER A 41 3.02 -5.75 8.76
C SER A 41 2.23 -4.45 8.59
N ASP A 42 2.18 -3.66 9.68
CA ASP A 42 1.67 -2.30 9.68
C ASP A 42 2.80 -1.25 9.77
N ASP A 43 4.06 -1.67 9.52
CA ASP A 43 5.20 -0.76 9.47
C ASP A 43 5.02 0.28 8.35
N PRO A 44 5.00 1.59 8.65
CA PRO A 44 4.90 2.64 7.66
C PRO A 44 6.00 2.59 6.58
N ALA A 45 7.16 1.98 6.85
CA ALA A 45 8.20 1.78 5.85
C ALA A 45 7.73 0.92 4.67
N ALA A 46 6.75 0.04 4.87
CA ALA A 46 6.14 -0.73 3.78
C ALA A 46 5.37 0.15 2.79
N CYS A 47 4.81 1.27 3.25
CA CYS A 47 4.08 2.23 2.41
C CYS A 47 5.01 2.91 1.39
N ILE A 48 6.30 3.06 1.73
CA ILE A 48 7.35 3.65 0.88
C ILE A 48 8.28 2.61 0.25
N ASN A 49 7.85 1.35 0.13
CA ASN A 49 8.50 0.36 -0.75
C ASN A 49 8.57 0.85 -2.20
N CYS A 50 7.61 1.70 -2.61
CA CYS A 50 7.64 2.41 -3.88
C CYS A 50 7.87 3.90 -3.61
N HIS A 51 8.85 4.48 -4.31
CA HIS A 51 9.20 5.90 -4.16
C HIS A 51 8.07 6.87 -4.53
N ILE A 52 7.05 6.42 -5.27
CA ILE A 52 5.88 7.22 -5.64
C ILE A 52 5.05 7.64 -4.41
N MET A 53 5.16 6.90 -3.30
CA MET A 53 4.46 7.20 -2.05
C MET A 53 5.22 8.18 -1.14
N THR A 54 6.43 8.62 -1.50
CA THR A 54 7.26 9.46 -0.61
C THR A 54 6.63 10.80 -0.24
N PRO A 55 5.91 11.53 -1.12
CA PRO A 55 5.27 12.78 -0.72
C PRO A 55 4.14 12.53 0.30
N TYR A 56 3.39 11.44 0.12
CA TYR A 56 2.31 11.04 1.02
C TYR A 56 2.86 10.66 2.39
N TYR A 57 3.89 9.82 2.43
CA TYR A 57 4.58 9.46 3.67
C TYR A 57 5.11 10.70 4.39
N GLN A 58 5.76 11.62 3.69
CA GLN A 58 6.33 12.81 4.32
C GLN A 58 5.24 13.67 4.98
N THR A 59 4.10 13.88 4.31
CA THR A 59 2.99 14.64 4.92
C THR A 59 2.38 13.93 6.13
N TRP A 60 2.33 12.60 6.12
CA TRP A 60 1.91 11.80 7.28
C TRP A 60 2.90 11.91 8.44
N ASP A 61 4.20 11.75 8.16
CA ASP A 61 5.30 11.83 9.13
C ASP A 61 5.35 13.21 9.82
N HIS A 62 5.08 14.27 9.07
CA HIS A 62 5.03 15.65 9.58
C HIS A 62 3.66 16.05 10.18
N SER A 63 2.75 15.10 10.41
CA SER A 63 1.44 15.36 10.99
C SER A 63 1.31 14.88 12.44
N SER A 64 0.21 15.27 13.10
CA SER A 64 -0.15 14.71 14.40
C SER A 64 -0.43 13.20 14.35
N HIS A 65 -0.94 12.70 13.22
CA HIS A 65 -1.25 11.28 13.04
C HIS A 65 0.02 10.43 12.93
N GLY A 66 1.09 10.93 12.29
CA GLY A 66 2.39 10.24 12.24
C GLY A 66 3.00 9.93 13.61
N ARG A 67 2.56 10.63 14.66
CA ARG A 67 3.01 10.40 16.05
C ARG A 67 2.28 9.27 16.78
N ARG A 68 1.13 8.83 16.26
CA ARG A 68 0.19 7.95 16.99
C ARG A 68 -0.43 6.83 16.16
N ALA A 69 -0.40 6.94 14.84
CA ALA A 69 -1.09 6.06 13.90
C ALA A 69 -0.20 5.75 12.70
N THR A 70 -0.27 4.52 12.20
CA THR A 70 0.39 4.04 10.99
C THR A 70 -0.46 4.34 9.74
N CYS A 71 0.08 4.11 8.53
CA CYS A 71 -0.71 4.26 7.30
C CYS A 71 -1.99 3.40 7.35
N ASN A 72 -1.85 2.16 7.83
CA ASN A 72 -2.92 1.16 7.80
C ASN A 72 -4.03 1.45 8.83
N ASP A 73 -3.74 2.21 9.89
CA ASP A 73 -4.75 2.66 10.85
C ASP A 73 -5.85 3.52 10.21
N CYS A 74 -5.51 4.22 9.13
CA CYS A 74 -6.44 5.02 8.34
C CYS A 74 -6.86 4.30 7.04
N HIS A 75 -5.92 3.69 6.32
CA HIS A 75 -6.17 3.20 4.94
C HIS A 75 -6.65 1.75 4.83
N VAL A 76 -6.68 0.98 5.91
CA VAL A 76 -7.07 -0.44 5.88
C VAL A 76 -8.22 -0.68 6.88
N PRO A 77 -9.21 -1.53 6.56
CA PRO A 77 -10.28 -1.84 7.50
C PRO A 77 -9.77 -2.64 8.72
N HIS A 78 -10.34 -2.35 9.89
CA HIS A 78 -10.02 -2.99 11.18
C HIS A 78 -11.20 -3.78 11.77
N ASP A 79 -12.20 -4.10 10.94
CA ASP A 79 -13.40 -4.83 11.38
C ASP A 79 -13.15 -6.34 11.50
N ASN A 80 -12.31 -6.90 10.63
CA ASN A 80 -11.89 -8.30 10.68
C ASN A 80 -10.56 -8.53 9.96
N VAL A 81 -9.73 -9.44 10.50
CA VAL A 81 -8.41 -9.80 9.95
C VAL A 81 -8.49 -10.27 8.50
N PHE A 82 -9.49 -11.08 8.15
CA PHE A 82 -9.66 -11.54 6.76
C PHE A 82 -9.90 -10.37 5.79
N LYS A 83 -10.77 -9.43 6.18
CA LYS A 83 -11.06 -8.25 5.37
C LYS A 83 -9.85 -7.33 5.27
N GLN A 84 -9.12 -7.14 6.36
CA GLN A 84 -7.87 -6.38 6.39
C GLN A 84 -6.88 -6.89 5.34
N TYR A 85 -6.58 -8.19 5.34
CA TYR A 85 -5.63 -8.78 4.38
C TYR A 85 -6.18 -8.85 2.96
N ALA A 86 -7.48 -9.13 2.77
CA ALA A 86 -8.11 -9.12 1.46
C ALA A 86 -8.06 -7.72 0.83
N PHE A 87 -8.30 -6.67 1.62
CA PHE A 87 -8.20 -5.27 1.21
C PHE A 87 -6.76 -4.90 0.84
N LYS A 88 -5.78 -5.22 1.71
CA LYS A 88 -4.35 -5.03 1.43
C LYS A 88 -3.92 -5.72 0.13
N ALA A 89 -4.36 -6.96 -0.10
CA ALA A 89 -4.03 -7.73 -1.30
C ALA A 89 -4.63 -7.10 -2.57
N LYS A 90 -5.91 -6.70 -2.51
CA LYS A 90 -6.61 -6.05 -3.62
C LYS A 90 -5.94 -4.73 -4.01
N ASP A 91 -5.68 -3.86 -3.04
CA ASP A 91 -5.05 -2.57 -3.27
C ASP A 91 -3.59 -2.73 -3.71
N GLY A 92 -2.85 -3.67 -3.11
CA GLY A 92 -1.49 -4.02 -3.51
C GLY A 92 -1.39 -4.47 -4.97
N LEU A 93 -2.30 -5.35 -5.41
CA LEU A 93 -2.38 -5.81 -6.81
C LEU A 93 -2.74 -4.66 -7.76
N LEU A 94 -3.66 -3.79 -7.36
CA LEU A 94 -4.02 -2.61 -8.13
C LEU A 94 -2.83 -1.67 -8.29
N HIS A 95 -2.15 -1.31 -7.20
CA HIS A 95 -0.97 -0.45 -7.24
C HIS A 95 0.14 -1.07 -8.10
N ALA A 96 0.42 -2.35 -7.93
CA ALA A 96 1.40 -3.07 -8.74
C ALA A 96 1.06 -2.98 -10.24
N SER A 97 -0.20 -3.18 -10.62
CA SER A 97 -0.62 -3.09 -12.03
C SER A 97 -0.52 -1.67 -12.59
N VAL A 98 -1.02 -0.66 -11.87
CA VAL A 98 -0.96 0.75 -12.30
C VAL A 98 0.48 1.21 -12.49
N PHE A 99 1.37 0.93 -11.52
CA PHE A 99 2.76 1.39 -11.58
C PHE A 99 3.57 0.61 -12.62
N THR A 100 3.27 -0.67 -12.85
CA THR A 100 3.89 -1.45 -13.92
C THR A 100 3.53 -0.89 -15.30
N LEU A 101 2.28 -0.46 -15.46
CA LEU A 101 1.78 0.13 -16.71
C LEU A 101 2.12 1.63 -16.86
N ARG A 102 2.78 2.24 -15.87
CA ARG A 102 3.05 3.69 -15.80
C ARG A 102 1.80 4.54 -15.98
N ALA A 103 0.69 4.08 -15.40
CA ALA A 103 -0.62 4.71 -15.51
C ALA A 103 -0.96 5.56 -14.27
N GLU A 104 0.05 5.96 -13.49
CA GLU A 104 -0.15 6.78 -12.29
C GLU A 104 -0.64 8.20 -12.62
N PRO A 105 -1.65 8.71 -11.91
CA PRO A 105 -2.02 10.12 -12.00
C PRO A 105 -1.02 10.98 -11.21
N LEU A 106 -0.93 12.27 -11.55
CA LEU A 106 -0.12 13.23 -10.80
C LEU A 106 -0.60 13.37 -9.34
N ALA A 107 -1.91 13.28 -9.11
CA ALA A 107 -2.51 13.26 -7.79
C ALA A 107 -3.19 11.92 -7.58
N ILE A 108 -2.60 11.09 -6.72
CA ILE A 108 -3.17 9.80 -6.32
C ILE A 108 -4.25 10.08 -5.27
N ARG A 109 -5.46 9.59 -5.56
CA ARG A 109 -6.64 9.74 -4.72
C ARG A 109 -7.18 8.37 -4.34
N PRO A 110 -7.72 8.21 -3.12
CA PRO A 110 -8.39 6.98 -2.71
C PRO A 110 -9.53 6.62 -3.68
N ARG A 111 -9.81 5.33 -3.82
CA ARG A 111 -11.05 4.87 -4.47
C ARG A 111 -12.21 4.98 -3.50
N GLU A 112 -13.43 4.88 -4.02
CA GLU A 112 -14.68 4.93 -3.24
C GLU A 112 -14.63 4.06 -1.98
N GLU A 113 -14.24 2.80 -2.12
CA GLU A 113 -14.12 1.85 -1.02
C GLU A 113 -13.06 2.29 0.02
N SER A 114 -11.94 2.84 -0.45
CA SER A 114 -10.90 3.37 0.43
C SER A 114 -11.37 4.61 1.18
N TYR A 115 -12.19 5.49 0.56
CA TYR A 115 -12.78 6.63 1.27
C TYR A 115 -13.72 6.18 2.40
N GLU A 116 -14.51 5.15 2.17
CA GLU A 116 -15.37 4.56 3.20
C GLU A 116 -14.54 4.00 4.37
N VAL A 117 -13.48 3.24 4.06
CA VAL A 117 -12.54 2.72 5.08
C VAL A 117 -11.90 3.85 5.88
N ILE A 118 -11.42 4.90 5.22
CA ILE A 118 -10.79 6.06 5.88
C ILE A 118 -11.80 6.75 6.80
N MET A 119 -13.03 7.01 6.34
CA MET A 119 -14.08 7.64 7.15
C MET A 119 -14.42 6.79 8.39
N ASN A 120 -14.59 5.48 8.21
CA ASN A 120 -14.88 4.57 9.29
C ASN A 120 -13.74 4.54 10.32
N ASN A 121 -12.49 4.65 9.88
CA ASN A 121 -11.33 4.72 10.76
C ASN A 121 -11.22 6.05 11.51
N CYS A 122 -11.60 7.18 10.88
CA CYS A 122 -11.76 8.45 11.59
C CYS A 122 -12.76 8.29 12.74
N ILE A 123 -13.95 7.74 12.46
CA ILE A 123 -15.01 7.53 13.46
C ILE A 123 -14.54 6.55 14.55
N ARG A 124 -13.88 5.45 14.19
CA ARG A 124 -13.35 4.43 15.11
C ARG A 124 -12.42 5.02 16.16
N CYS A 125 -11.46 5.84 15.76
CA CYS A 125 -10.50 6.43 16.69
C CYS A 125 -11.06 7.66 17.42
N HIS A 126 -11.94 8.44 16.78
CA HIS A 126 -12.54 9.64 17.36
C HIS A 126 -13.97 9.43 17.90
N THR A 127 -14.34 8.17 18.21
CA THR A 127 -15.70 7.85 18.68
C THR A 127 -16.07 8.68 19.90
N GLN A 128 -15.21 8.69 20.93
CA GLN A 128 -15.48 9.43 22.16
C GLN A 128 -15.71 10.93 21.92
N LEU A 129 -14.87 11.55 21.08
CA LEU A 129 -15.03 12.94 20.68
C LEU A 129 -16.43 13.18 20.08
N ASN A 130 -16.80 12.34 19.12
CA ASN A 130 -18.03 12.44 18.36
C ASN A 130 -19.30 12.07 19.16
N THR A 131 -19.20 11.20 20.18
CA THR A 131 -20.35 10.76 20.98
C THR A 131 -20.54 11.54 22.28
N GLU A 132 -19.46 11.97 22.94
CA GLU A 132 -19.54 12.54 24.29
C GLU A 132 -19.42 14.07 24.29
N PHE A 133 -18.58 14.64 23.42
CA PHE A 133 -18.24 16.06 23.49
C PHE A 133 -18.98 16.89 22.44
N VAL A 134 -18.75 16.63 21.15
CA VAL A 134 -19.34 17.43 20.08
C VAL A 134 -20.71 16.92 19.66
N LYS A 135 -21.00 15.61 19.88
CA LYS A 135 -22.26 14.95 19.50
C LYS A 135 -22.64 15.12 18.03
N THR A 136 -21.64 15.34 17.19
CA THR A 136 -21.71 15.52 15.74
C THR A 136 -20.62 14.66 15.09
N GLY A 137 -20.71 14.41 13.77
CA GLY A 137 -19.63 13.74 13.04
C GLY A 137 -19.67 12.21 13.01
N MET A 138 -20.80 11.58 13.37
CA MET A 138 -21.03 10.13 13.14
C MET A 138 -21.74 9.83 11.82
N ILE A 139 -21.52 10.66 10.81
CA ILE A 139 -22.11 10.47 9.47
C ILE A 139 -21.21 9.50 8.72
N SER A 140 -21.79 8.45 8.13
CA SER A 140 -21.03 7.53 7.27
C SER A 140 -20.62 8.20 5.96
N TYR A 141 -19.61 7.64 5.28
CA TYR A 141 -19.19 8.16 3.99
C TYR A 141 -20.32 8.14 2.94
N THR A 142 -21.14 7.08 2.94
CA THR A 142 -22.30 6.95 2.05
C THR A 142 -23.34 8.05 2.30
N GLU A 143 -23.66 8.33 3.57
CA GLU A 143 -24.59 9.41 3.92
C GLU A 143 -24.05 10.79 3.52
N ALA A 144 -22.75 11.02 3.66
CA ALA A 144 -22.11 12.25 3.20
C ALA A 144 -22.26 12.43 1.67
N LYS A 145 -22.10 11.35 0.88
CA LYS A 145 -22.35 11.38 -0.58
C LYS A 145 -23.81 11.64 -0.95
N GLU A 146 -24.74 11.24 -0.10
CA GLU A 146 -26.17 11.55 -0.25
C GLU A 146 -26.53 12.98 0.18
N GLY A 147 -25.55 13.80 0.57
CA GLY A 147 -25.77 15.18 0.98
C GLY A 147 -26.36 15.32 2.39
N LYS A 148 -26.36 14.24 3.18
CA LYS A 148 -26.85 14.24 4.57
C LYS A 148 -25.85 14.87 5.55
N GLY A 149 -24.64 15.18 5.08
CA GLY A 149 -23.63 15.92 5.83
C GLY A 149 -22.28 15.95 5.12
N LEU A 150 -21.23 16.28 5.88
CA LEU A 150 -19.86 16.41 5.39
C LEU A 150 -18.99 15.28 5.93
N THR A 151 -17.95 14.92 5.18
CA THR A 151 -16.90 14.00 5.65
C THR A 151 -15.95 14.72 6.61
N CYS A 152 -15.23 13.96 7.45
CA CYS A 152 -14.31 14.54 8.43
C CYS A 152 -13.29 15.48 7.76
N TRP A 153 -12.74 15.10 6.61
CA TRP A 153 -11.71 15.86 5.89
C TRP A 153 -12.24 17.02 5.04
N ASP A 154 -13.56 17.17 4.88
CA ASP A 154 -14.13 18.36 4.24
C ASP A 154 -13.85 19.62 5.08
N CYS A 155 -13.91 19.46 6.41
CA CYS A 155 -13.54 20.49 7.39
C CYS A 155 -12.11 20.31 7.93
N HIS A 156 -11.66 19.09 8.25
CA HIS A 156 -10.31 18.81 8.72
C HIS A 156 -9.33 18.68 7.54
N THR A 157 -9.13 19.78 6.83
CA THR A 157 -8.37 19.85 5.57
C THR A 157 -6.87 19.67 5.71
N ASP A 158 -6.37 19.64 6.95
CA ASP A 158 -4.94 19.51 7.27
C ASP A 158 -4.58 18.09 7.76
N ILE A 159 -5.54 17.16 7.74
CA ILE A 159 -5.24 15.72 7.86
C ILE A 159 -4.30 15.33 6.72
N PRO A 160 -3.34 14.39 6.95
CA PRO A 160 -2.33 14.00 5.96
C PRO A 160 -2.87 13.83 4.55
N HIS A 161 -2.14 14.41 3.60
CA HIS A 161 -2.36 14.29 2.15
C HIS A 161 -3.83 14.36 1.70
N THR A 162 -4.61 15.28 2.26
CA THR A 162 -5.98 15.56 1.82
C THR A 162 -6.00 16.60 0.70
N LYS A 163 -6.37 17.87 0.93
CA LYS A 163 -6.61 18.82 -0.17
C LYS A 163 -5.36 19.10 -1.01
N VAL A 164 -4.21 19.30 -0.36
CA VAL A 164 -2.93 19.59 -1.03
C VAL A 164 -2.06 18.32 -1.04
N SER A 165 -2.31 17.43 -1.99
CA SER A 165 -1.54 16.19 -2.15
C SER A 165 -1.35 15.83 -3.63
N SER A 166 -0.10 15.70 -4.06
CA SER A 166 0.28 15.19 -5.37
C SER A 166 1.73 14.75 -5.36
N LEU A 167 2.17 14.06 -6.43
CA LEU A 167 3.57 13.68 -6.61
C LEU A 167 4.51 14.89 -6.72
N ALA A 168 3.97 16.04 -7.14
CA ALA A 168 4.70 17.30 -7.23
C ALA A 168 4.61 18.17 -5.96
N ALA A 169 3.83 17.77 -4.96
CA ALA A 169 3.64 18.56 -3.74
C ALA A 169 4.89 18.57 -2.86
N SER A 170 5.68 17.49 -2.88
CA SER A 170 6.98 17.41 -2.22
C SER A 170 7.99 16.67 -3.10
N PRO A 171 8.56 17.36 -4.11
CA PRO A 171 9.59 16.77 -4.94
C PRO A 171 10.82 16.48 -4.07
N HIS A 172 11.45 15.32 -4.28
CA HIS A 172 12.62 14.88 -3.50
C HIS A 172 12.38 14.79 -1.98
N ALA A 173 11.15 14.42 -1.58
CA ALA A 173 10.79 14.12 -0.20
C ALA A 173 11.86 13.27 0.51
N ILE A 174 12.42 13.80 1.60
CA ILE A 174 13.42 13.11 2.42
C ILE A 174 12.66 12.18 3.38
N VAL A 175 12.64 10.90 3.05
CA VAL A 175 11.96 9.86 3.85
C VAL A 175 12.86 8.64 3.99
N PRO A 176 12.70 7.81 5.04
CA PRO A 176 13.55 6.65 5.29
C PRO A 176 13.23 5.49 4.33
N LEU A 177 13.65 5.61 3.07
CA LEU A 177 13.43 4.59 2.05
C LEU A 177 14.05 3.25 2.46
N PRO A 178 13.41 2.11 2.12
CA PRO A 178 13.97 0.80 2.42
C PRO A 178 15.35 0.60 1.78
N LYS A 179 16.28 -0.03 2.51
CA LYS A 179 17.65 -0.33 2.03
C LYS A 179 17.64 -1.03 0.69
N SER A 180 18.61 -0.81 -0.19
CA SER A 180 18.68 -1.47 -1.50
C SER A 180 18.55 -3.01 -1.41
N PRO A 181 17.71 -3.66 -2.25
CA PRO A 181 17.61 -5.13 -2.30
C PRO A 181 18.82 -5.79 -2.98
N VAL A 182 19.78 -5.01 -3.48
CA VAL A 182 20.99 -5.56 -4.12
C VAL A 182 21.88 -6.21 -3.05
N PRO A 183 22.26 -7.49 -3.19
CA PRO A 183 23.19 -8.14 -2.26
C PRO A 183 24.56 -7.46 -2.22
N GLU A 184 25.23 -7.51 -1.07
CA GLU A 184 26.54 -6.85 -0.88
C GLU A 184 27.60 -7.36 -1.87
N TRP A 185 27.65 -8.67 -2.13
CA TRP A 185 28.60 -9.26 -3.09
C TRP A 185 28.49 -8.64 -4.48
N LEU A 186 27.26 -8.30 -4.92
CA LEU A 186 27.04 -7.68 -6.22
C LEU A 186 27.43 -6.20 -6.21
N LYS A 187 27.19 -5.49 -5.10
CA LYS A 187 27.65 -4.10 -4.93
C LYS A 187 29.17 -4.01 -4.99
N GLU A 188 29.86 -4.94 -4.33
CA GLU A 188 31.32 -5.07 -4.34
C GLU A 188 31.85 -5.33 -5.75
N MET A 189 31.26 -6.28 -6.49
CA MET A 189 31.60 -6.54 -7.88
C MET A 189 31.37 -5.33 -8.80
N MET A 190 30.32 -4.55 -8.57
CA MET A 190 30.01 -3.34 -9.35
C MET A 190 30.90 -2.14 -8.98
N GLY A 191 31.85 -2.29 -8.04
CA GLY A 191 32.69 -1.19 -7.57
C GLY A 191 31.92 -0.09 -6.82
N ARG A 192 30.66 -0.34 -6.44
CA ARG A 192 29.84 0.60 -5.67
C ARG A 192 30.13 0.40 -4.19
N LYS A 193 31.14 1.11 -3.67
CA LYS A 193 31.39 1.18 -2.21
C LYS A 193 30.16 1.75 -1.50
N ARG A 194 29.84 1.19 -0.32
CA ARG A 194 28.75 1.59 0.57
C ARG A 194 28.57 3.10 0.62
N GLN A 195 27.39 3.58 0.21
CA GLN A 195 26.84 4.86 0.65
C GLN A 195 25.97 4.59 1.87
#